data_AF-X0QUC3-F1
#
_entry.id   AF-X0QUC3-F1
#
_cell.length_a   1.000
_cell.length_b   1.000
_cell.length_c   1.000
_cell.angle_alpha   90.00
_cell.angle_beta   90.00
_cell.angle_gamma   90.00
#
_symmetry.space_group_name_H-M   'P 1'
#
loop_
_entity.id
_entity.type
_entity.pdbx_description
1 polymer ?
#
loop_
_entity_poly.entity_id
_entity_poly.type
_entity_poly.pdbx_seq_one_letter_code
_entity_poly.pdbx_strand_id
1 'polypeptide(L)'
;MILRHIKYFLAVAKYQSFTQAAASLYVSQPALSQQIKQLEEGLGATLFDRSGRRVTLTDAGDVYARYAHRALQDLEEGRAPSTTCRISVAVRCGLRLRLPLPRICLDL
;
A
#
# COMPACT_ATOMS: atom_id res chain seq x y z
N MET A 1 3.94 -12.20 2.77
CA MET A 1 3.66 -12.35 1.32
C MET A 1 2.52 -11.46 0.79
N ILE A 2 2.10 -10.39 1.49
CA ILE A 2 1.04 -9.47 1.03
C ILE A 2 1.59 -8.21 0.32
N LEU A 3 2.63 -7.60 0.87
CA LEU A 3 3.26 -6.39 0.33
C LEU A 3 3.78 -6.53 -1.11
N ARG A 4 4.29 -7.72 -1.47
CA ARG A 4 4.79 -7.99 -2.83
C ARG A 4 3.65 -7.99 -3.84
N HIS A 5 2.52 -8.64 -3.54
CA HIS A 5 1.35 -8.67 -4.41
C HIS A 5 0.76 -7.28 -4.61
N ILE A 6 0.69 -6.47 -3.56
CA ILE A 6 0.25 -5.07 -3.64
C ILE A 6 1.13 -4.27 -4.59
N LYS A 7 2.46 -4.37 -4.46
CA LYS A 7 3.40 -3.67 -5.36
C LYS A 7 3.27 -4.12 -6.81
N TYR A 8 3.08 -5.42 -7.04
CA TYR A 8 2.93 -5.99 -8.38
C TYR A 8 1.63 -5.52 -9.03
N PHE A 9 0.53 -5.58 -8.28
CA PHE A 9 -0.76 -5.07 -8.72
C PHE A 9 -0.69 -3.57 -9.08
N LEU A 10 -0.17 -2.74 -8.18
CA LEU A 10 -0.06 -1.29 -8.39
C LEU A 10 0.86 -0.96 -9.57
N ALA A 11 1.92 -1.72 -9.80
CA ALA A 11 2.77 -1.54 -10.97
C ALA A 11 2.02 -1.84 -12.27
N VAL A 12 1.28 -2.95 -12.35
CA VAL A 12 0.49 -3.29 -13.54
C VAL A 12 -0.59 -2.23 -13.79
N ALA A 13 -1.26 -1.75 -12.73
CA ALA A 13 -2.24 -0.67 -12.82
C ALA A 13 -1.62 0.64 -13.36
N LYS A 14 -0.43 1.00 -12.87
CA LYS A 14 0.30 2.21 -13.30
C LYS A 14 0.74 2.15 -14.76
N TYR A 15 1.35 1.05 -15.18
CA TYR A 15 1.90 0.92 -16.53
C TYR A 15 0.88 0.47 -17.58
N GLN A 16 -0.27 -0.06 -17.15
CA GLN A 16 -1.31 -0.62 -18.04
C GLN A 16 -0.75 -1.68 -19.00
N SER A 17 0.33 -2.34 -18.59
CA SER A 17 1.09 -3.33 -19.36
C SER A 17 1.88 -4.23 -18.42
N PHE A 18 1.67 -5.55 -18.54
CA PHE A 18 2.43 -6.54 -17.77
C PHE A 18 3.92 -6.52 -18.12
N THR A 19 4.27 -6.31 -19.39
CA THR A 19 5.66 -6.28 -19.83
C THR A 19 6.42 -5.09 -19.24
N GLN A 20 5.83 -3.90 -19.30
CA GLN A 20 6.45 -2.70 -18.73
C GLN A 20 6.51 -2.76 -17.20
N ALA A 21 5.45 -3.25 -16.55
CA ALA A 21 5.44 -3.44 -15.10
C ALA A 21 6.50 -4.45 -14.64
N ALA A 22 6.65 -5.58 -15.34
CA ALA A 22 7.66 -6.59 -15.03
C ALA A 22 9.08 -6.02 -15.17
N ALA A 23 9.34 -5.26 -16.25
CA ALA A 23 10.61 -4.58 -16.46
C ALA A 23 10.92 -3.58 -15.33
N SER A 24 9.92 -2.79 -14.89
CA SER A 24 10.09 -1.81 -13.80
C SER A 24 10.40 -2.45 -12.44
N LEU A 25 9.94 -3.69 -12.25
CA LEU A 25 10.10 -4.46 -11.01
C LEU A 25 11.28 -5.43 -11.07
N TYR A 26 12.02 -5.46 -12.18
CA TYR A 26 13.13 -6.38 -12.42
C TYR A 26 12.73 -7.86 -12.24
N VAL A 27 11.54 -8.22 -12.71
CA VAL A 27 11.02 -9.60 -12.70
C VAL A 27 10.65 -10.05 -14.11
N SER A 28 10.52 -11.37 -14.31
CA SER A 28 10.00 -11.89 -15.56
C SER A 28 8.50 -11.64 -15.68
N GLN A 29 8.03 -11.34 -16.88
CA GLN A 29 6.60 -11.14 -17.15
C GLN A 29 5.74 -12.39 -16.82
N PRO A 30 6.17 -13.64 -17.09
CA PRO A 30 5.43 -14.83 -16.68
C PRO A 30 5.27 -14.93 -15.16
N ALA A 31 6.32 -14.62 -14.40
CA ALA A 31 6.26 -14.62 -12.94
C ALA A 31 5.29 -13.55 -12.43
N LEU A 32 5.35 -12.32 -12.96
CA LEU A 32 4.41 -11.26 -12.59
C LEU A 32 2.96 -11.66 -12.89
N SER A 33 2.70 -12.20 -14.08
CA SER A 33 1.35 -12.65 -14.49
C SER A 33 0.81 -13.74 -13.55
N GLN A 34 1.64 -14.72 -13.19
CA GLN A 34 1.26 -15.79 -12.25
C GLN A 34 0.94 -15.25 -10.86
N GLN A 35 1.72 -14.27 -10.37
CA GLN A 35 1.49 -13.65 -9.07
C GLN A 35 0.19 -12.84 -9.03
N ILE A 36 -0.13 -12.13 -10.12
CA ILE A 36 -1.43 -11.44 -10.24
C ILE A 36 -2.57 -12.44 -10.32
N LYS A 37 -2.41 -13.54 -11.07
CA LYS A 37 -3.45 -14.59 -11.14
C LYS A 37 -3.72 -15.20 -9.77
N GLN A 38 -2.69 -15.51 -8.99
CA GLN A 38 -2.84 -16.02 -7.62
C GLN A 38 -3.54 -15.00 -6.71
N LEU A 39 -3.28 -13.71 -6.89
CA LEU A 39 -3.98 -12.65 -6.17
C LEU A 39 -5.47 -12.62 -6.54
N GLU A 40 -5.79 -12.67 -7.84
CA GLU A 40 -7.17 -12.69 -8.34
C GLU A 40 -7.94 -13.94 -7.84
N GLU A 41 -7.30 -15.11 -7.85
CA GLU A 41 -7.84 -16.36 -7.30
C GLU A 41 -8.12 -16.25 -5.79
N GLY A 42 -7.17 -15.71 -5.02
CA GLY A 42 -7.33 -15.52 -3.58
C GLY A 42 -8.42 -14.50 -3.21
N LEU A 43 -8.72 -13.56 -4.10
CA LEU A 43 -9.80 -12.57 -3.93
C LEU A 43 -11.14 -13.05 -4.51
N GLY A 44 -11.14 -14.11 -5.33
CA GLY A 44 -12.32 -14.56 -6.06
C GLY A 44 -12.82 -13.54 -7.09
N ALA A 45 -11.96 -12.63 -7.55
CA ALA A 45 -12.34 -11.53 -8.44
C ALA A 45 -11.24 -11.22 -9.46
N THR A 46 -11.63 -10.96 -10.70
CA THR A 46 -10.72 -10.45 -11.74
C THR A 46 -10.47 -8.97 -11.52
N LEU A 47 -9.21 -8.56 -11.42
CA LEU A 47 -8.82 -7.17 -11.16
C LEU A 47 -8.44 -6.43 -12.45
N PHE A 48 -8.04 -7.15 -13.50
CA PHE A 48 -7.60 -6.56 -14.76
C PHE A 48 -8.43 -7.05 -15.96
N ASP A 49 -8.91 -6.12 -16.77
CA ASP A 49 -9.44 -6.40 -18.10
C ASP A 49 -8.30 -6.34 -19.14
N ARG A 50 -8.22 -7.39 -19.95
CA ARG A 50 -7.19 -7.64 -20.98
C ARG A 50 -7.78 -7.73 -22.39
N SER A 51 -9.05 -7.37 -22.57
CA SER A 51 -9.76 -7.42 -23.85
C SER A 51 -9.27 -6.37 -24.86
N GLY A 52 -8.78 -5.23 -24.38
CA GLY A 52 -8.30 -4.12 -25.19
C GLY A 52 -6.81 -4.15 -25.54
N ARG A 53 -6.36 -3.12 -26.27
CA ARG A 53 -4.92 -2.91 -26.58
C ARG A 53 -4.06 -2.61 -25.35
N ARG A 54 -4.68 -2.14 -24.26
CA ARG A 54 -4.03 -1.82 -22.99
C ARG A 54 -4.74 -2.58 -21.87
N VAL A 55 -3.99 -2.91 -20.83
CA VAL A 55 -4.56 -3.51 -19.62
C VAL A 55 -5.26 -2.41 -18.83
N THR A 56 -6.49 -2.65 -18.43
CA THR A 56 -7.29 -1.71 -17.62
C THR A 56 -7.77 -2.39 -16.34
N LEU A 57 -8.13 -1.59 -15.33
CA LEU A 57 -8.73 -2.12 -14.12
C LEU A 57 -10.20 -2.46 -14.39
N THR A 58 -10.67 -3.54 -13.78
CA THR A 58 -12.11 -3.80 -13.64
C THR A 58 -12.67 -2.95 -12.49
N ASP A 59 -14.00 -2.94 -12.30
CA ASP A 59 -14.62 -2.30 -11.13
C ASP A 59 -14.04 -2.83 -9.80
N ALA A 60 -13.81 -4.15 -9.73
CA ALA A 60 -13.15 -4.78 -8.57
C ALA A 60 -11.69 -4.33 -8.46
N GLY A 61 -10.99 -4.19 -9.58
CA GLY A 61 -9.63 -3.64 -9.66
C GLY A 61 -9.53 -2.22 -9.11
N ASP A 62 -10.46 -1.34 -9.47
CA ASP A 62 -10.49 0.05 -8.99
C ASP A 62 -10.77 0.13 -7.48
N VAL A 63 -11.70 -0.70 -6.98
CA VAL A 63 -11.94 -0.82 -5.54
C VAL A 63 -10.68 -1.29 -4.82
N TYR A 64 -10.05 -2.35 -5.33
CA TYR A 64 -8.84 -2.91 -4.73
C TYR A 64 -7.68 -1.92 -4.74
N ALA A 65 -7.50 -1.15 -5.83
CA ALA A 65 -6.45 -0.14 -5.93
C ALA A 65 -6.54 0.93 -4.83
N ARG A 66 -7.75 1.39 -4.50
CA ARG A 66 -7.95 2.36 -3.41
C ARG A 66 -7.49 1.82 -2.06
N TYR A 67 -7.81 0.57 -1.75
CA TYR A 67 -7.36 -0.06 -0.51
C TYR A 67 -5.86 -0.36 -0.51
N ALA A 68 -5.33 -0.83 -1.64
CA ALA A 68 -3.91 -1.12 -1.84
C ALA A 68 -3.03 0.13 -1.63
N HIS A 69 -3.46 1.28 -2.15
CA HIS A 69 -2.78 2.56 -1.95
C HIS A 69 -2.76 2.99 -0.48
N ARG A 70 -3.91 2.94 0.21
CA ARG A 70 -3.99 3.28 1.65
C ARG A 70 -3.10 2.37 2.49
N ALA A 71 -3.18 1.06 2.26
CA ALA A 71 -2.36 0.10 2.99
C ALA A 71 -0.86 0.34 2.78
N LEU A 72 -0.44 0.73 1.56
CA LEU A 72 0.97 1.05 1.31
C LEU A 72 1.39 2.33 2.04
N GLN A 73 0.55 3.36 2.02
CA GLN A 73 0.79 4.61 2.73
C GLN A 73 0.93 4.38 4.24
N ASP A 74 0.00 3.66 4.87
CA ASP A 74 0.03 3.35 6.31
C ASP A 74 1.34 2.63 6.70
N LEU A 75 1.81 1.73 5.84
CA LEU A 75 3.06 0.99 6.04
C LEU A 75 4.31 1.87 5.85
N GLU A 76 4.27 2.84 4.95
CA GLU A 76 5.34 3.82 4.74
C GLU A 76 5.44 4.78 5.93
N GLU A 77 4.30 5.28 6.43
CA GLU A 77 4.22 6.11 7.62
C GLU A 77 4.78 5.39 8.86
N GLY A 78 4.47 4.10 9.02
CA GLY A 78 5.03 3.28 10.09
C GLY A 78 6.52 2.97 9.96
N ARG A 79 7.13 3.20 8.78
CA ARG A 79 8.56 2.95 8.52
C ARG A 79 9.42 4.21 8.68
N ALA A 80 8.83 5.39 8.55
CA ALA A 80 9.55 6.63 8.81
C ALA A 80 10.12 6.58 10.25
N PRO A 81 11.37 7.03 10.49
CA PRO A 81 11.92 7.09 11.84
C PRO A 81 11.02 8.03 12.65
N SER A 82 10.12 7.45 13.43
CA SER A 82 9.23 8.20 14.29
C SER A 82 10.07 8.73 15.45
N THR A 83 10.74 9.87 15.25
CA THR A 83 11.38 10.69 16.29
C THR A 83 10.37 11.19 17.32
N THR A 84 9.09 10.87 17.15
CA THR A 84 8.06 11.04 18.17
C THR A 84 7.16 9.81 18.19
N CYS A 85 7.59 8.79 18.92
CA CYS A 85 6.69 7.74 19.36
C CYS A 85 5.82 8.28 20.50
N ARG A 86 4.75 9.01 20.16
CA ARG A 86 3.58 9.12 21.05
C ARG A 86 2.52 8.19 20.50
N ILE A 87 2.66 6.89 20.79
CA ILE A 87 1.55 5.95 20.69
C ILE A 87 0.54 6.42 21.74
N SER A 88 -0.32 7.37 21.37
CA SER A 88 -1.48 7.71 22.16
C SER A 88 -2.51 6.64 21.83
N VAL A 89 -2.40 5.48 22.48
CA VAL A 89 -3.60 4.66 22.68
C VAL A 89 -4.54 5.57 23.46
N ALA A 90 -5.59 6.06 22.80
CA ALA A 90 -6.67 6.77 23.47
C ALA A 90 -7.41 5.75 24.35
N VAL A 91 -6.80 5.36 25.47
CA VAL A 91 -7.54 4.83 26.60
C VAL A 91 -8.42 5.98 27.04
N ARG A 92 -9.72 5.78 26.96
CA ARG A 92 -10.74 6.71 27.45
C ARG A 92 -10.60 6.77 28.99
N CYS A 93 -9.62 7.52 29.48
CA CYS A 93 -9.37 7.71 30.89
C CYS A 93 -9.88 9.09 31.28
N GLY A 94 -11.05 9.13 31.92
CA GLY A 94 -11.70 10.35 32.37
C GLY A 94 -10.97 10.97 33.56
N LEU A 95 -9.82 11.60 33.34
CA LEU A 95 -9.10 12.33 34.38
C LEU A 95 -8.57 13.66 33.87
N ARG A 96 -9.08 14.76 34.44
CA ARG A 96 -8.50 16.11 34.30
C ARG A 96 -7.14 16.12 34.98
N LEU A 97 -6.07 16.26 34.20
CA LEU A 97 -4.75 16.62 34.72
C LEU A 97 -4.22 17.84 33.96
N ARG A 98 -4.13 18.98 34.67
CA ARG A 98 -3.24 20.09 34.32
C ARG A 98 -1.82 19.56 34.46
N LEU A 99 -1.06 19.50 33.38
CA LEU A 99 0.38 19.27 33.42
C LEU A 99 1.10 20.52 32.91
N PRO A 100 2.15 21.00 33.60
CA PRO A 100 2.97 22.11 33.15
C PRO A 100 3.86 21.63 32.01
N LEU A 101 3.87 22.34 30.90
CA LEU A 101 4.84 22.11 29.83
C LEU A 101 6.21 22.63 30.30
N PRO A 102 7.28 21.83 30.32
CA PRO A 102 8.62 22.39 30.38
C PRO A 102 8.94 23.01 29.02
N ARG A 103 9.37 24.27 29.05
CA ARG A 103 9.91 24.99 27.88
C ARG A 103 11.10 24.22 27.32
N ILE A 104 11.00 23.84 26.05
CA ILE A 104 12.18 23.59 25.21
C ILE A 104 12.82 24.95 24.92
N CYS A 105 14.12 25.04 25.17
CA CYS A 105 15.15 25.84 24.49
C CYS A 105 16.43 25.68 25.35
N LEU A 106 17.67 25.59 24.88
CA LEU A 106 18.36 25.33 23.62
C LEU A 106 19.86 25.49 24.04
N ASP A 107 20.76 24.66 23.54
CA ASP A 107 22.22 24.85 23.46
C ASP A 107 23.02 25.35 24.69
N LEU A 108 23.79 24.46 25.33
CA LEU A 108 25.27 24.48 25.34
C LEU A 108 25.83 23.18 25.94
#